data_AF-A0A7V9JBM2-F1
#
_entry.id   AF-A0A7V9JBM2-F1
#
_cell.length_a   1.000
_cell.length_b   1.000
_cell.length_c   1.000
_cell.angle_alpha   90.00
_cell.angle_beta   90.00
_cell.angle_gamma   90.00
#
_symmetry.space_group_name_H-M   'P 1'
#
loop_
_entity.id
_entity.type
_entity.pdbx_description
1 polymer ?
#
loop_
_entity_poly.entity_id
_entity_poly.type
_entity_poly.pdbx_seq_one_letter_code
_entity_poly.pdbx_strand_id
1 'polypeptide(L)'
;MITVVGANILHEFDVSGPIVARTGHVVTSPELRERDISFDHSYDAIFDGPLERALDTVVDDLVERSTQGGLLYLLPGDGVPGDLTVEALSARADITLIPGTLHPGMSGLGRADVVDALEIALAENQGAFGRGLCPIDSTVPRIVTNWYGESVVSLATRRLMLVYNANEAEVRSWESDGRLFIPPVDPLEGPGSVAALEHIVARLRRPDGCPWDREQTRESLLPQFIEELGELGDAIKASDVPNQREELGDVLFHVVVQCQLAAEANDFTFEDVLREITAKLVRRHPHVFGDVQVDTYDDVLATWNRVKAEEKATLGQPENS
;
A
#
# COMPACT_ATOMS: atom_id res chain seq x y z
N MET A 1 25.79 12.63 -8.49
CA MET A 1 24.49 12.95 -9.14
C MET A 1 24.04 11.71 -9.86
N ILE A 2 22.82 11.24 -9.58
CA ILE A 2 22.22 10.08 -10.26
C ILE A 2 21.12 10.59 -11.17
N THR A 3 21.18 10.27 -12.46
CA THR A 3 20.09 10.55 -13.39
C THR A 3 19.28 9.28 -13.57
N VAL A 4 17.98 9.32 -13.25
CA VAL A 4 17.08 8.17 -13.38
C VAL A 4 16.18 8.36 -14.59
N VAL A 5 16.04 7.32 -15.41
CA VAL A 5 15.24 7.38 -16.64
C VAL A 5 14.66 6.00 -16.99
N GLY A 6 13.49 6.00 -17.62
CA GLY A 6 12.90 4.79 -18.18
C GLY A 6 13.63 4.34 -19.45
N ALA A 7 13.82 3.03 -19.61
CA ALA A 7 14.44 2.40 -20.78
C ALA A 7 13.77 2.81 -22.10
N ASN A 8 12.44 2.95 -22.12
CA ASN A 8 11.68 3.27 -23.32
C ASN A 8 11.96 4.69 -23.84
N ILE A 9 12.24 5.64 -22.96
CA ILE A 9 12.46 7.05 -23.33
C ILE A 9 13.94 7.42 -23.39
N LEU A 10 14.84 6.53 -22.99
CA LEU A 10 16.28 6.80 -22.99
C LEU A 10 16.79 7.25 -24.37
N HIS A 11 16.19 6.72 -25.44
CA HIS A 11 16.54 7.03 -26.81
C HIS A 11 16.29 8.50 -27.20
N GLU A 12 15.57 9.29 -26.39
CA GLU A 12 15.35 10.72 -26.61
C GLU A 12 16.46 11.59 -26.02
N PHE A 13 17.35 11.00 -25.22
CA PHE A 13 18.38 11.73 -24.47
C PHE A 13 19.79 11.36 -24.96
N ASP A 14 20.69 12.33 -24.82
CA ASP A 14 22.12 12.13 -25.07
C ASP A 14 22.76 11.69 -23.76
N VAL A 15 23.21 10.44 -23.73
CA VAL A 15 23.57 9.75 -22.50
C VAL A 15 25.08 9.59 -22.45
N SER A 16 25.71 10.18 -21.44
CA SER A 16 27.15 10.09 -21.24
C SER A 16 27.46 9.60 -19.84
N GLY A 17 28.28 8.53 -19.72
CA GLY A 17 28.69 7.96 -18.44
C GLY A 17 28.26 6.52 -18.25
N PRO A 18 28.59 5.92 -17.09
CA PRO A 18 28.20 4.55 -16.77
C PRO A 18 26.68 4.42 -16.66
N ILE A 19 26.17 3.32 -17.21
CA ILE A 19 24.76 2.98 -17.25
C ILE A 19 24.55 1.74 -16.38
N VAL A 20 23.72 1.87 -15.35
CA VAL A 20 23.33 0.76 -14.49
C VAL A 20 21.84 0.51 -14.64
N ALA A 21 21.46 -0.72 -14.91
CA ALA A 21 20.06 -1.10 -15.11
C ALA A 21 19.49 -1.75 -13.87
N ARG A 22 18.22 -1.44 -13.56
CA ARG A 22 17.46 -2.15 -12.52
C ARG A 22 17.34 -3.64 -12.82
N THR A 23 17.22 -4.00 -14.10
CA THR A 23 17.22 -5.38 -14.60
C THR A 23 17.81 -5.45 -16.00
N GLY A 24 18.45 -6.56 -16.34
CA GLY A 24 18.90 -6.84 -17.70
C GLY A 24 17.78 -7.02 -18.71
N HIS A 25 16.53 -7.17 -18.25
CA HIS A 25 15.37 -7.21 -19.13
C HIS A 25 15.13 -5.89 -19.87
N VAL A 26 15.71 -4.76 -19.46
CA VAL A 26 15.55 -3.48 -20.17
C VAL A 26 16.01 -3.52 -21.64
N VAL A 27 16.95 -4.41 -21.99
CA VAL A 27 17.45 -4.61 -23.38
C VAL A 27 16.41 -5.25 -24.30
N THR A 28 15.24 -5.63 -23.79
CA THR A 28 14.15 -6.10 -24.64
C THR A 28 13.36 -4.99 -25.30
N SER A 29 13.50 -3.73 -24.84
CA SER A 29 12.85 -2.59 -25.49
C SER A 29 13.36 -2.41 -26.93
N PRO A 30 12.46 -2.32 -27.92
CA PRO A 30 12.82 -2.07 -29.32
C PRO A 30 13.75 -0.86 -29.49
N GLU A 31 13.48 0.21 -28.74
CA GLU A 31 14.14 1.51 -28.85
C GLU A 31 15.62 1.44 -28.42
N LEU A 32 15.94 0.68 -27.35
CA LEU A 32 17.33 0.48 -26.93
C LEU A 32 18.10 -0.42 -27.89
N ARG A 33 17.44 -1.45 -28.45
CA ARG A 33 18.05 -2.33 -29.46
C ARG A 33 18.39 -1.59 -30.74
N GLU A 34 17.51 -0.69 -31.19
CA GLU A 34 17.73 0.10 -32.40
C GLU A 34 18.92 1.06 -32.29
N ARG A 35 19.24 1.53 -31.07
CA ARG A 35 20.37 2.43 -30.80
C ARG A 35 21.63 1.73 -30.29
N ASP A 36 21.65 0.40 -30.19
CA ASP A 36 22.77 -0.40 -29.66
C ASP A 36 23.25 0.09 -28.27
N ILE A 37 22.30 0.51 -27.42
CA ILE A 37 22.60 0.98 -26.08
C ILE A 37 22.75 -0.21 -25.14
N SER A 38 23.92 -0.35 -24.52
CA SER A 38 24.23 -1.35 -23.50
C SER A 38 24.31 -0.72 -22.11
N PHE A 39 24.34 -1.57 -21.07
CA PHE A 39 24.58 -1.15 -19.69
C PHE A 39 25.78 -1.89 -19.11
N ASP A 40 26.42 -1.28 -18.11
CA ASP A 40 27.62 -1.79 -17.44
C ASP A 40 27.30 -2.79 -16.33
N HIS A 41 26.11 -2.68 -15.73
CA HIS A 41 25.69 -3.53 -14.62
C HIS A 41 24.15 -3.69 -14.56
N SER A 42 23.68 -4.82 -14.04
CA SER A 42 22.28 -5.04 -13.68
C SER A 42 22.15 -5.76 -12.34
N TYR A 43 21.00 -5.56 -11.68
CA TYR A 43 20.72 -6.10 -10.35
C TYR A 43 19.88 -7.39 -10.35
N ASP A 44 19.79 -8.11 -11.48
CA ASP A 44 18.96 -9.33 -11.60
C ASP A 44 19.27 -10.35 -10.48
N ALA A 45 20.55 -10.60 -10.21
CA ALA A 45 20.98 -11.53 -9.17
C ALA A 45 20.52 -11.13 -7.75
N ILE A 46 20.30 -9.83 -7.48
CA ILE A 46 19.76 -9.36 -6.20
C ILE A 46 18.26 -9.68 -6.12
N PHE A 47 17.51 -9.42 -7.20
CA PHE A 47 16.07 -9.66 -7.27
C PHE A 47 15.68 -11.13 -7.48
N ASP A 48 16.65 -11.97 -7.85
CA ASP A 48 16.54 -13.43 -7.86
C ASP A 48 16.90 -14.06 -6.50
N GLY A 49 17.53 -13.31 -5.60
CA GLY A 49 17.98 -13.77 -4.27
C GLY A 49 17.03 -13.44 -3.10
N PRO A 50 17.51 -13.56 -1.85
CA PRO A 50 16.78 -13.11 -0.65
C PRO A 50 16.50 -11.60 -0.69
N LEU A 51 15.25 -11.21 -0.51
CA LEU A 51 14.79 -9.85 -0.79
C LEU A 51 14.86 -8.89 0.41
N GLU A 52 15.09 -9.37 1.62
CA GLU A 52 15.00 -8.60 2.87
C GLU A 52 15.90 -7.37 2.89
N ARG A 53 16.95 -7.35 2.06
CA ARG A 53 17.87 -6.21 1.87
C ARG A 53 18.08 -5.83 0.42
N ALA A 54 17.27 -6.33 -0.50
CA ALA A 54 17.45 -6.09 -1.93
C ALA A 54 17.43 -4.59 -2.26
N LEU A 55 16.42 -3.88 -1.74
CA LEU A 55 16.28 -2.44 -1.95
C LEU A 55 17.47 -1.66 -1.38
N ASP A 56 17.82 -1.88 -0.11
CA ASP A 56 18.95 -1.22 0.53
C ASP A 56 20.27 -1.48 -0.22
N THR A 57 20.50 -2.72 -0.64
CA THR A 57 21.72 -3.12 -1.35
C THR A 57 21.85 -2.39 -2.69
N VAL A 58 20.75 -2.32 -3.46
CA VAL A 58 20.71 -1.60 -4.74
C VAL A 58 20.96 -0.11 -4.51
N VAL A 59 20.28 0.49 -3.53
CA VAL A 59 20.40 1.92 -3.24
C VAL A 59 21.80 2.27 -2.72
N ASP A 60 22.38 1.46 -1.84
CA ASP A 60 23.74 1.62 -1.32
C ASP A 60 24.78 1.64 -2.47
N ASP A 61 24.69 0.67 -3.37
CA ASP A 61 25.60 0.54 -4.51
C ASP A 61 25.43 1.68 -5.52
N LEU A 62 24.20 2.11 -5.82
CA LEU A 62 23.94 3.27 -6.69
C LEU A 62 24.50 4.56 -6.10
N VAL A 63 24.32 4.78 -4.80
CA VAL A 63 24.89 5.94 -4.10
C VAL A 63 26.41 5.89 -4.16
N GLU A 64 27.02 4.75 -3.85
CA GLU A 64 28.47 4.56 -3.91
C GLU A 64 29.02 4.84 -5.31
N ARG A 65 28.43 4.26 -6.36
CA ARG A 65 28.84 4.51 -7.76
C ARG A 65 28.73 5.98 -8.15
N SER A 66 27.71 6.68 -7.67
CA SER A 66 27.51 8.11 -7.95
C SER A 66 28.58 9.02 -7.34
N THR A 67 29.38 8.51 -6.39
CA THR A 67 30.53 9.26 -5.84
C THR A 67 31.73 9.25 -6.78
N GLN A 68 31.80 8.26 -7.69
CA GLN A 68 32.90 8.10 -8.65
C GLN A 68 32.67 8.93 -9.94
N GLY A 69 31.47 9.49 -10.12
CA GLY A 69 31.09 10.28 -11.29
C GLY A 69 29.57 10.37 -11.46
N GLY A 70 29.10 11.07 -12.49
CA GLY A 70 27.68 11.02 -12.87
C GLY A 70 27.29 9.60 -13.27
N LEU A 71 26.11 9.15 -12.81
CA LEU A 71 25.60 7.81 -13.03
C LEU A 71 24.22 7.88 -13.68
N LEU A 72 23.99 7.06 -14.69
CA LEU A 72 22.64 6.85 -15.21
C LEU A 72 22.06 5.54 -14.66
N TYR A 73 20.87 5.64 -14.07
CA TYR A 73 20.11 4.50 -13.59
C TYR A 73 18.89 4.26 -14.48
N LEU A 74 18.84 3.09 -15.12
CA LEU A 74 17.77 2.68 -16.05
C LEU A 74 16.70 1.84 -15.35
N LEU A 75 15.46 2.30 -15.46
CA LEU A 75 14.28 1.56 -15.04
C LEU A 75 13.58 0.90 -16.24
N PRO A 76 12.87 -0.23 -16.08
CA PRO A 76 12.04 -0.80 -17.14
C PRO A 76 10.91 0.13 -17.60
N GLY A 77 10.56 0.03 -18.88
CA GLY A 77 9.46 0.78 -19.49
C GLY A 77 9.71 2.29 -19.52
N ASP A 78 8.63 3.06 -19.40
CA ASP A 78 8.66 4.54 -19.42
C ASP A 78 9.21 5.16 -18.12
N GLY A 79 9.32 4.33 -17.07
CA GLY A 79 9.85 4.69 -15.75
C GLY A 79 8.92 5.56 -14.89
N VAL A 80 9.27 5.61 -13.59
CA VAL A 80 9.07 6.64 -12.54
C VAL A 80 7.79 6.67 -11.65
N PRO A 81 6.53 6.36 -12.03
CA PRO A 81 5.47 6.30 -11.01
C PRO A 81 5.59 5.08 -10.07
N GLY A 82 5.77 5.31 -8.77
CA GLY A 82 5.69 4.28 -7.72
C GLY A 82 6.87 3.31 -7.64
N ASP A 83 8.03 3.66 -8.19
CA ASP A 83 9.24 2.82 -8.14
C ASP A 83 9.94 2.93 -6.77
N LEU A 84 10.03 1.82 -6.03
CA LEU A 84 10.60 1.82 -4.69
C LEU A 84 12.08 2.25 -4.63
N THR A 85 12.85 1.96 -5.69
CA THR A 85 14.26 2.34 -5.72
C THR A 85 14.41 3.84 -5.89
N VAL A 86 13.54 4.47 -6.68
CA VAL A 86 13.49 5.94 -6.84
C VAL A 86 13.09 6.63 -5.54
N GLU A 87 12.07 6.12 -4.86
CA GLU A 87 11.63 6.67 -3.58
C GLU A 87 12.75 6.60 -2.53
N ALA A 88 13.41 5.44 -2.41
CA ALA A 88 14.52 5.25 -1.50
C ALA A 88 15.75 6.11 -1.86
N LEU A 89 16.06 6.26 -3.15
CA LEU A 89 17.15 7.13 -3.61
C LEU A 89 16.89 8.60 -3.33
N SER A 90 15.65 9.07 -3.52
CA SER A 90 15.26 10.47 -3.30
C SER A 90 15.50 10.91 -1.84
N ALA A 91 15.44 9.96 -0.90
CA ALA A 91 15.73 10.21 0.51
C ALA A 91 17.24 10.21 0.84
N ARG A 92 18.10 9.68 -0.05
CA ARG A 92 19.50 9.34 0.26
C ARG A 92 20.54 9.98 -0.65
N ALA A 93 20.14 10.52 -1.80
CA ALA A 93 21.05 11.16 -2.75
C ALA A 93 20.35 12.26 -3.58
N ASP A 94 21.18 13.12 -4.17
CA ASP A 94 20.72 14.09 -5.17
C ASP A 94 20.50 13.38 -6.51
N ILE A 95 19.22 13.27 -6.89
CA ILE A 95 18.79 12.60 -8.11
C ILE A 95 18.07 13.55 -9.07
N THR A 96 18.31 13.36 -10.36
CA THR A 96 17.55 13.99 -11.44
C THR A 96 16.65 12.94 -12.06
N LEU A 97 15.33 13.13 -11.95
CA LEU A 97 14.35 12.26 -12.60
C LEU A 97 14.01 12.80 -13.99
N ILE A 98 14.17 11.95 -15.00
CA ILE A 98 13.67 12.22 -16.34
C ILE A 98 12.30 11.53 -16.46
N PRO A 99 11.19 12.28 -16.38
CA PRO A 99 9.87 11.68 -16.40
C PRO A 99 9.53 11.13 -17.79
N GLY A 100 9.03 9.89 -17.84
CA GLY A 100 8.35 9.37 -19.01
C GLY A 100 6.94 9.98 -19.16
N THR A 101 6.51 10.19 -20.40
CA THR A 101 5.08 10.42 -20.68
C THR A 101 4.33 9.11 -20.51
N LEU A 102 3.30 9.09 -19.65
CA LEU A 102 2.30 8.03 -19.64
C LEU A 102 1.73 7.88 -21.06
N HIS A 103 1.99 6.75 -21.72
CA HIS A 103 1.49 6.53 -23.07
C HIS A 103 -0.05 6.56 -23.10
N PRO A 104 -0.68 7.16 -24.13
CA PRO A 104 -2.13 7.32 -24.24
C PRO A 104 -2.95 6.02 -24.24
N GLY A 105 -2.33 4.83 -24.32
CA GLY A 105 -3.03 3.54 -24.17
C GLY A 105 -3.62 3.32 -22.77
N MET A 106 -3.23 4.14 -21.80
CA MET A 106 -3.78 4.18 -20.45
C MET A 106 -5.09 5.01 -20.34
N SER A 107 -5.51 5.70 -21.40
CA SER A 107 -6.66 6.62 -21.37
C SER A 107 -8.03 5.93 -21.19
N GLY A 108 -8.07 4.60 -21.24
CA GLY A 108 -9.28 3.79 -20.97
C GLY A 108 -9.35 3.21 -19.56
N LEU A 109 -8.27 3.32 -18.79
CA LEU A 109 -8.24 2.94 -17.38
C LEU A 109 -8.63 4.19 -16.58
N GLY A 110 -9.55 4.07 -15.63
CA GLY A 110 -9.82 5.14 -14.66
C GLY A 110 -8.60 5.41 -13.75
N ARG A 111 -8.82 5.87 -12.52
CA ARG A 111 -7.76 5.89 -11.47
C ARG A 111 -7.30 4.45 -11.21
N ALA A 112 -6.32 3.96 -11.96
CA ALA A 112 -5.56 2.76 -11.63
C ALA A 112 -4.35 3.20 -10.81
N ASP A 113 -4.14 2.53 -9.69
CA ASP A 113 -3.00 2.82 -8.85
C ASP A 113 -1.80 1.97 -9.29
N VAL A 114 -0.61 2.53 -9.10
CA VAL A 114 0.65 1.89 -9.49
C VAL A 114 1.34 1.36 -8.23
N VAL A 115 1.79 0.11 -8.27
CA VAL A 115 2.46 -0.57 -7.16
C VAL A 115 3.72 -1.26 -7.67
N ASP A 116 4.81 -1.24 -6.92
CA ASP A 116 6.03 -1.99 -7.26
C ASP A 116 5.87 -3.47 -6.89
N ALA A 117 6.24 -4.40 -7.78
CA ALA A 117 6.19 -5.83 -7.51
C ALA A 117 6.99 -6.24 -6.26
N LEU A 118 8.09 -5.54 -5.97
CA LEU A 118 8.91 -5.78 -4.79
C LEU A 118 8.14 -5.47 -3.50
N GLU A 119 7.25 -4.47 -3.52
CA GLU A 119 6.40 -4.14 -2.36
C GLU A 119 5.44 -5.29 -2.04
N ILE A 120 4.84 -5.88 -3.08
CA ILE A 120 3.96 -7.04 -2.96
C ILE A 120 4.75 -8.28 -2.48
N ALA A 121 5.95 -8.48 -3.02
CA ALA A 121 6.83 -9.59 -2.65
C ALA A 121 7.33 -9.51 -1.20
N LEU A 122 7.64 -8.30 -0.74
CA LEU A 122 8.10 -8.01 0.63
C LEU A 122 6.95 -7.89 1.64
N ALA A 123 5.69 -7.90 1.19
CA ALA A 123 4.55 -7.92 2.09
C ALA A 123 4.55 -9.23 2.88
N GLU A 124 5.16 -9.20 4.07
CA GLU A 124 5.34 -10.38 4.91
C GLU A 124 4.00 -10.99 5.29
N ASN A 125 3.92 -12.31 5.15
CA ASN A 125 2.92 -13.12 5.80
C ASN A 125 3.59 -13.72 7.03
N GLN A 126 3.09 -13.39 8.23
CA GLN A 126 3.31 -14.12 9.49
C GLN A 126 4.45 -13.67 10.44
N GLY A 127 4.80 -12.39 10.51
CA GLY A 127 5.34 -11.86 11.76
C GLY A 127 4.19 -11.62 12.75
N ALA A 128 4.33 -11.98 14.04
CA ALA A 128 3.35 -11.61 15.08
C ALA A 128 3.07 -10.09 15.14
N PHE A 129 4.00 -9.30 14.60
CA PHE A 129 3.91 -7.84 14.40
C PHE A 129 4.35 -7.40 12.98
N GLY A 130 4.64 -8.35 12.08
CA GLY A 130 5.02 -8.12 10.69
C GLY A 130 3.75 -7.97 9.87
N ARG A 131 3.33 -6.71 9.72
CA ARG A 131 2.06 -6.31 9.14
C ARG A 131 1.81 -7.02 7.81
N GLY A 132 0.80 -7.89 7.79
CA GLY A 132 0.18 -8.42 6.57
C GLY A 132 -0.60 -7.36 5.78
N LEU A 133 -0.08 -6.14 5.68
CA LEU A 133 -0.60 -5.12 4.78
C LEU A 133 -0.09 -5.48 3.39
N CYS A 134 -0.92 -6.19 2.63
CA CYS A 134 -0.75 -6.14 1.19
C CYS A 134 -1.17 -4.71 0.76
N PRO A 135 -0.35 -3.95 0.03
CA PRO A 135 -0.68 -2.58 -0.41
C PRO A 135 -1.71 -2.58 -1.55
N ILE A 136 -2.72 -3.44 -1.46
CA ILE A 136 -3.63 -3.74 -2.55
C ILE A 136 -5.06 -3.69 -2.05
N ASP A 137 -5.81 -2.75 -2.60
CA ASP A 137 -7.26 -2.73 -2.58
C ASP A 137 -7.77 -3.42 -3.85
N SER A 138 -8.46 -4.56 -3.67
CA SER A 138 -9.00 -5.38 -4.76
C SER A 138 -10.12 -4.70 -5.55
N THR A 139 -10.72 -3.64 -5.01
CA THR A 139 -11.84 -2.94 -5.64
C THR A 139 -11.39 -1.90 -6.68
N VAL A 140 -10.08 -1.66 -6.79
CA VAL A 140 -9.48 -0.66 -7.68
C VAL A 140 -8.51 -1.35 -8.66
N PRO A 141 -8.53 -1.03 -9.97
CA PRO A 141 -7.55 -1.54 -10.91
C PRO A 141 -6.12 -1.20 -10.48
N ARG A 142 -5.18 -2.12 -10.69
CA ARG A 142 -3.76 -1.91 -10.37
C ARG A 142 -2.86 -2.21 -11.55
N ILE A 143 -1.78 -1.44 -11.63
CA ILE A 143 -0.64 -1.74 -12.49
C ILE A 143 0.53 -2.05 -11.58
N VAL A 144 1.01 -3.29 -11.65
CA VAL A 144 2.23 -3.69 -10.95
C VAL A 144 3.41 -3.47 -11.88
N THR A 145 4.29 -2.56 -11.49
CA THR A 145 5.54 -2.28 -12.19
C THR A 145 6.65 -3.19 -11.67
N ASN A 146 7.76 -3.26 -12.41
CA ASN A 146 8.92 -4.03 -12.01
C ASN A 146 8.63 -5.53 -11.78
N TRP A 147 7.72 -6.11 -12.58
CA TRP A 147 7.32 -7.51 -12.51
C TRP A 147 8.35 -8.43 -13.20
N TYR A 148 9.53 -8.55 -12.59
CA TYR A 148 10.64 -9.40 -13.06
C TYR A 148 11.45 -9.91 -11.85
N GLY A 149 12.36 -10.86 -12.10
CA GLY A 149 13.16 -11.52 -11.07
C GLY A 149 12.39 -12.71 -10.46
N GLU A 150 13.05 -13.87 -10.38
CA GLU A 150 12.40 -15.13 -9.98
C GLU A 150 11.81 -15.02 -8.57
N SER A 151 12.57 -14.46 -7.63
CA SER A 151 12.15 -14.34 -6.23
C SER A 151 11.04 -13.30 -6.06
N VAL A 152 11.16 -12.12 -6.69
CA VAL A 152 10.11 -11.08 -6.67
C VAL A 152 8.80 -11.63 -7.23
N VAL A 153 8.83 -12.18 -8.44
CA VAL A 153 7.63 -12.66 -9.14
C VAL A 153 7.01 -13.85 -8.41
N SER A 154 7.82 -14.80 -7.92
CA SER A 154 7.32 -15.97 -7.18
C SER A 154 6.63 -15.58 -5.87
N LEU A 155 7.26 -14.70 -5.08
CA LEU A 155 6.70 -14.24 -3.80
C LEU A 155 5.46 -13.36 -4.01
N ALA A 156 5.51 -12.42 -4.96
CA ALA A 156 4.37 -11.58 -5.29
C ALA A 156 3.19 -12.40 -5.84
N THR A 157 3.45 -13.39 -6.69
CA THR A 157 2.40 -14.31 -7.20
C THR A 157 1.72 -15.05 -6.06
N ARG A 158 2.49 -15.65 -5.13
CA ARG A 158 1.92 -16.33 -3.95
C ARG A 158 1.07 -15.39 -3.11
N ARG A 159 1.51 -14.13 -2.96
CA ARG A 159 0.77 -13.12 -2.22
C ARG A 159 -0.55 -12.78 -2.90
N LEU A 160 -0.53 -12.55 -4.21
CA LEU A 160 -1.74 -12.27 -4.99
C LEU A 160 -2.71 -13.45 -4.99
N MET A 161 -2.23 -14.68 -5.07
CA MET A 161 -3.07 -15.88 -4.95
C MET A 161 -3.81 -15.92 -3.60
N LEU A 162 -3.12 -15.60 -2.50
CA LEU A 162 -3.74 -15.55 -1.17
C LEU A 162 -4.72 -14.39 -1.03
N VAL A 163 -4.35 -13.22 -1.53
CA VAL A 163 -5.18 -12.02 -1.43
C VAL A 163 -6.42 -12.17 -2.29
N TYR A 164 -6.32 -12.63 -3.54
CA TYR A 164 -7.45 -12.69 -4.47
C TYR A 164 -8.16 -14.05 -4.50
N ASN A 165 -7.73 -15.00 -3.68
CA ASN A 165 -8.18 -16.40 -3.75
C ASN A 165 -8.07 -16.97 -5.18
N ALA A 166 -7.02 -16.56 -5.90
CA ALA A 166 -6.74 -16.93 -7.28
C ALA A 166 -5.70 -18.05 -7.35
N ASN A 167 -5.67 -18.78 -8.47
CA ASN A 167 -4.60 -19.72 -8.77
C ASN A 167 -3.48 -19.04 -9.58
N GLU A 168 -2.32 -19.71 -9.69
CA GLU A 168 -1.16 -19.15 -10.40
C GLU A 168 -1.47 -18.82 -11.87
N ALA A 169 -2.25 -19.66 -12.58
CA ALA A 169 -2.56 -19.41 -13.99
C ALA A 169 -3.42 -18.15 -14.17
N GLU A 170 -4.33 -17.87 -13.23
CA GLU A 170 -5.11 -16.62 -13.21
C GLU A 170 -4.20 -15.40 -13.03
N VAL A 171 -3.28 -15.44 -12.06
CA VAL A 171 -2.32 -14.34 -11.87
C VAL A 171 -1.43 -14.16 -13.10
N ARG A 172 -0.93 -15.24 -13.70
CA ARG A 172 -0.12 -15.18 -14.93
C ARG A 172 -0.89 -14.61 -16.12
N SER A 173 -2.20 -14.79 -16.16
CA SER A 173 -3.04 -14.24 -17.24
C SER A 173 -3.13 -12.71 -17.22
N TRP A 174 -2.77 -12.08 -16.11
CA TRP A 174 -2.73 -10.63 -15.94
C TRP A 174 -1.40 -10.00 -16.41
N GLU A 175 -0.42 -10.83 -16.77
CA GLU A 175 0.92 -10.39 -17.15
C GLU A 175 0.96 -9.92 -18.60
N SER A 176 1.58 -8.76 -18.83
CA SER A 176 1.82 -8.21 -20.16
C SER A 176 3.10 -7.37 -20.15
N ASP A 177 4.07 -7.75 -20.97
CA ASP A 177 5.31 -6.98 -21.22
C ASP A 177 6.07 -6.53 -19.95
N GLY A 178 6.31 -7.44 -19.01
CA GLY A 178 7.05 -7.15 -17.77
C GLY A 178 6.28 -6.28 -16.76
N ARG A 179 4.97 -6.17 -16.94
CA ARG A 179 4.01 -5.55 -16.03
C ARG A 179 2.89 -6.54 -15.71
N LEU A 180 2.21 -6.33 -14.59
CA LEU A 180 0.97 -7.05 -14.25
C LEU A 180 -0.19 -6.06 -14.22
N PHE A 181 -1.30 -6.35 -14.89
CA PHE A 181 -2.54 -5.58 -14.77
C PHE A 181 -3.55 -6.35 -13.92
N ILE A 182 -3.78 -5.92 -12.69
CA ILE A 182 -4.77 -6.55 -11.82
C ILE A 182 -6.11 -5.84 -12.04
N PRO A 183 -7.13 -6.52 -12.60
CA PRO A 183 -8.45 -5.92 -12.76
C PRO A 183 -9.11 -5.69 -11.39
N PRO A 184 -10.02 -4.70 -11.27
CA PRO A 184 -10.85 -4.59 -10.08
C PRO A 184 -11.77 -5.80 -10.00
N VAL A 185 -11.98 -6.31 -8.80
CA VAL A 185 -12.94 -7.38 -8.54
C VAL A 185 -14.21 -6.77 -7.94
N ASP A 186 -15.36 -7.37 -8.27
CA ASP A 186 -16.62 -7.00 -7.63
C ASP A 186 -16.46 -7.13 -6.10
N PRO A 187 -16.83 -6.12 -5.29
CA PRO A 187 -16.79 -6.18 -3.83
C PRO A 187 -17.48 -7.40 -3.21
N LEU A 188 -18.44 -8.01 -3.90
CA LEU A 188 -19.15 -9.22 -3.46
C LEU A 188 -18.44 -10.53 -3.84
N GLU A 189 -17.58 -10.50 -4.85
CA GLU A 189 -16.88 -11.69 -5.40
C GLU A 189 -15.37 -11.67 -5.09
N GLY A 190 -14.84 -10.50 -4.76
CA GLY A 190 -13.44 -10.26 -4.44
C GLY A 190 -13.09 -10.57 -3.00
N PRO A 191 -11.82 -10.42 -2.64
CA PRO A 191 -11.44 -10.60 -1.24
C PRO A 191 -12.03 -9.51 -0.36
N GLY A 192 -12.36 -9.89 0.87
CA GLY A 192 -12.85 -8.96 1.87
C GLY A 192 -11.85 -7.82 2.09
N SER A 193 -12.32 -6.59 1.93
CA SER A 193 -11.59 -5.37 2.22
C SER A 193 -12.52 -4.37 2.92
N VAL A 194 -11.94 -3.35 3.56
CA VAL A 194 -12.75 -2.28 4.16
C VAL A 194 -13.52 -1.52 3.07
N ALA A 195 -12.88 -1.24 1.93
CA ALA A 195 -13.53 -0.62 0.78
C ALA A 195 -14.70 -1.47 0.23
N ALA A 196 -14.56 -2.79 0.21
CA ALA A 196 -15.63 -3.68 -0.18
C ALA A 196 -16.82 -3.61 0.79
N LEU A 197 -16.56 -3.56 2.10
CA LEU A 197 -17.59 -3.39 3.12
C LEU A 197 -18.30 -2.03 3.00
N GLU A 198 -17.57 -0.94 2.80
CA GLU A 198 -18.15 0.39 2.53
C GLU A 198 -19.06 0.36 1.30
N HIS A 199 -18.62 -0.31 0.22
CA HIS A 199 -19.42 -0.48 -0.99
C HIS A 199 -20.71 -1.26 -0.72
N ILE A 200 -20.64 -2.36 0.04
CA ILE A 200 -21.80 -3.18 0.40
C ILE A 200 -22.79 -2.38 1.22
N VAL A 201 -22.33 -1.68 2.27
CA VAL A 201 -23.17 -0.85 3.14
C VAL A 201 -23.84 0.27 2.33
N ALA A 202 -23.09 0.97 1.47
CA ALA A 202 -23.65 1.97 0.58
C ALA A 202 -24.71 1.37 -0.38
N ARG A 203 -24.44 0.18 -0.94
CA ARG A 203 -25.36 -0.54 -1.85
C ARG A 203 -26.67 -0.93 -1.15
N LEU A 204 -26.60 -1.38 0.10
CA LEU A 204 -27.76 -1.71 0.93
C LEU A 204 -28.64 -0.48 1.19
N ARG A 205 -28.04 0.70 1.31
CA ARG A 205 -28.76 1.94 1.61
C ARG A 205 -29.23 2.74 0.40
N ARG A 206 -28.89 2.34 -0.83
CA ARG A 206 -29.41 2.95 -2.07
C ARG A 206 -30.94 2.89 -2.14
N PRO A 207 -31.62 3.74 -2.93
CA PRO A 207 -33.08 3.71 -3.08
C PRO A 207 -33.65 2.33 -3.47
N ASP A 208 -32.90 1.56 -4.26
CA ASP A 208 -33.17 0.19 -4.69
C ASP A 208 -32.44 -0.87 -3.84
N GLY A 209 -31.98 -0.49 -2.64
CA GLY A 209 -31.33 -1.36 -1.68
C GLY A 209 -32.32 -2.02 -0.70
N CYS A 210 -31.80 -2.48 0.43
CA CYS A 210 -32.57 -3.13 1.47
C CYS A 210 -33.48 -2.12 2.20
N PRO A 211 -34.80 -2.35 2.28
CA PRO A 211 -35.71 -1.45 2.98
C PRO A 211 -35.36 -1.27 4.46
N TRP A 212 -34.95 -2.34 5.15
CA TRP A 212 -34.61 -2.30 6.57
C TRP A 212 -33.38 -1.43 6.83
N ASP A 213 -32.30 -1.62 6.04
CA ASP A 213 -31.09 -0.82 6.16
C ASP A 213 -31.37 0.66 5.94
N ARG A 214 -32.17 0.99 4.91
CA ARG A 214 -32.54 2.38 4.58
C ARG A 214 -33.30 3.09 5.70
N GLU A 215 -34.11 2.37 6.46
CA GLU A 215 -34.89 2.93 7.57
C GLU A 215 -34.03 3.21 8.82
N GLN A 216 -32.82 2.66 8.89
CA GLN A 216 -31.94 2.85 10.05
C GLN A 216 -31.43 4.29 10.16
N THR A 217 -31.36 4.78 11.40
CA THR A 217 -30.69 6.02 11.79
C THR A 217 -29.51 5.72 12.70
N ARG A 218 -28.71 6.74 13.01
CA ARG A 218 -27.55 6.59 13.92
C ARG A 218 -28.01 6.06 15.27
N GLU A 219 -29.13 6.58 15.77
CA GLU A 219 -29.72 6.24 17.06
C GLU A 219 -30.39 4.87 17.07
N SER A 220 -31.05 4.47 15.98
CA SER A 220 -31.76 3.18 15.92
C SER A 220 -30.80 1.99 15.98
N LEU A 221 -29.57 2.17 15.48
CA LEU A 221 -28.52 1.14 15.47
C LEU A 221 -27.71 1.06 16.77
N LEU A 222 -27.81 2.04 17.68
CA LEU A 222 -27.02 2.05 18.92
C LEU A 222 -27.28 0.83 19.83
N PRO A 223 -28.52 0.37 20.04
CA PRO A 223 -28.76 -0.80 20.88
C PRO A 223 -28.06 -2.06 20.37
N GLN A 224 -28.16 -2.32 19.07
CA GLN A 224 -27.50 -3.45 18.40
C GLN A 224 -25.99 -3.31 18.49
N PHE A 225 -25.44 -2.11 18.23
CA PHE A 225 -24.01 -1.90 18.33
C PHE A 225 -23.46 -2.17 19.75
N ILE A 226 -24.22 -1.83 20.80
CA ILE A 226 -23.83 -2.14 22.19
C ILE A 226 -23.92 -3.65 22.46
N GLU A 227 -24.90 -4.34 21.87
CA GLU A 227 -25.05 -5.79 21.94
C GLU A 227 -23.83 -6.49 21.33
N GLU A 228 -23.44 -6.17 20.10
CA GLU A 228 -22.26 -6.76 19.43
C GLU A 228 -20.96 -6.52 20.20
N LEU A 229 -20.81 -5.34 20.83
CA LEU A 229 -19.67 -5.07 21.71
C LEU A 229 -19.67 -5.96 22.96
N GLY A 230 -20.87 -6.29 23.47
CA GLY A 230 -21.06 -7.23 24.57
C GLY A 230 -20.69 -8.65 24.18
N GLU A 231 -21.19 -9.12 23.03
CA GLU A 231 -20.90 -10.44 22.48
C GLU A 231 -19.42 -10.62 22.19
N LEU A 232 -18.76 -9.62 21.60
CA LEU A 232 -17.31 -9.58 21.43
C LEU A 232 -16.59 -9.72 22.78
N GLY A 233 -17.03 -8.98 23.79
CA GLY A 233 -16.47 -9.03 25.13
C GLY A 233 -16.58 -10.43 25.76
N ASP A 234 -17.70 -11.12 25.54
CA ASP A 234 -17.94 -12.46 26.06
C ASP A 234 -17.13 -13.51 25.28
N ALA A 235 -17.03 -13.39 23.96
CA ALA A 235 -16.17 -14.23 23.12
C ALA A 235 -14.68 -14.14 23.52
N ILE A 236 -14.20 -12.93 23.85
CA ILE A 236 -12.83 -12.72 24.36
C ILE A 236 -12.63 -13.43 25.70
N LYS A 237 -13.54 -13.25 26.67
CA LYS A 237 -13.46 -13.89 27.99
C LYS A 237 -13.50 -15.42 27.89
N ALA A 238 -14.29 -15.94 26.95
CA ALA A 238 -14.41 -17.37 26.69
C ALA A 238 -13.23 -17.96 25.91
N SER A 239 -12.32 -17.12 25.38
CA SER A 239 -11.28 -17.54 24.42
C SER A 239 -11.85 -18.25 23.18
N ASP A 240 -13.08 -17.88 22.78
CA ASP A 240 -13.75 -18.42 21.61
C ASP A 240 -13.28 -17.67 20.35
N VAL A 241 -12.21 -18.15 19.73
CA VAL A 241 -11.58 -17.50 18.58
C VAL A 241 -12.52 -17.40 17.36
N PRO A 242 -13.29 -18.45 16.98
CA PRO A 242 -14.31 -18.32 15.95
C PRO A 242 -15.31 -17.20 16.22
N ASN A 243 -15.88 -17.15 17.42
CA ASN A 243 -16.87 -16.12 17.76
C ASN A 243 -16.24 -14.73 17.82
N GLN A 244 -15.03 -14.59 18.38
CA GLN A 244 -14.29 -13.32 18.36
C GLN A 244 -14.15 -12.74 16.95
N ARG A 245 -13.92 -13.60 15.94
CA ARG A 245 -13.79 -13.17 14.55
C ARG A 245 -15.14 -12.70 13.97
N GLU A 246 -16.23 -13.36 14.33
CA GLU A 246 -17.59 -12.99 13.93
C GLU A 246 -17.96 -11.63 14.52
N GLU A 247 -17.89 -11.48 15.85
CA GLU A 247 -18.29 -10.25 16.54
C GLU A 247 -17.40 -9.04 16.20
N LEU A 248 -16.11 -9.26 15.92
CA LEU A 248 -15.24 -8.20 15.39
C LEU A 248 -15.74 -7.69 14.03
N GLY A 249 -16.31 -8.58 13.21
CA GLY A 249 -16.95 -8.25 11.95
C GLY A 249 -18.20 -7.39 12.15
N ASP A 250 -19.05 -7.73 13.10
CA ASP A 250 -20.29 -7.00 13.37
C ASP A 250 -20.03 -5.62 13.99
N VAL A 251 -19.06 -5.53 14.91
CA VAL A 251 -18.54 -4.26 15.42
C VAL A 251 -17.98 -3.39 14.28
N LEU A 252 -17.23 -3.97 13.34
CA LEU A 252 -16.70 -3.24 12.19
C LEU A 252 -17.83 -2.77 11.24
N PHE A 253 -18.82 -3.61 10.97
CA PHE A 253 -20.01 -3.24 10.20
C PHE A 253 -20.71 -2.03 10.84
N HIS A 254 -20.90 -2.05 12.15
CA HIS A 254 -21.52 -0.94 12.87
C HIS A 254 -20.71 0.37 12.75
N VAL A 255 -19.38 0.30 12.80
CA VAL A 255 -18.54 1.49 12.54
C VAL A 255 -18.75 2.03 11.13
N VAL A 256 -18.76 1.16 10.12
CA VAL A 256 -18.93 1.56 8.72
C VAL A 256 -20.32 2.15 8.45
N VAL A 257 -21.39 1.52 8.94
CA VAL A 257 -22.76 2.04 8.72
C VAL A 257 -23.02 3.37 9.43
N GLN A 258 -22.42 3.60 10.61
CA GLN A 258 -22.48 4.89 11.29
C GLN A 258 -21.77 5.99 10.47
N CYS A 259 -20.63 5.66 9.85
CA CYS A 259 -19.92 6.59 8.97
C CYS A 259 -20.68 6.83 7.66
N GLN A 260 -21.34 5.81 7.10
CA GLN A 260 -22.20 5.96 5.93
C GLN A 260 -23.39 6.90 6.22
N LEU A 261 -24.05 6.74 7.37
CA LEU A 261 -25.10 7.64 7.85
C LEU A 261 -24.60 9.07 8.15
N ALA A 262 -23.33 9.21 8.53
CA ALA A 262 -22.67 10.51 8.69
C ALA A 262 -22.45 11.22 7.35
N ALA A 263 -21.95 10.46 6.37
CA ALA A 263 -21.72 10.96 5.03
C ALA A 263 -23.03 11.35 4.32
N GLU A 264 -24.09 10.54 4.46
CA GLU A 264 -25.43 10.85 3.92
C GLU A 264 -26.00 12.16 4.47
N ALA A 265 -25.65 12.54 5.70
CA ALA A 265 -26.04 13.80 6.32
C ALA A 265 -25.10 14.97 5.98
N ASN A 266 -23.99 14.73 5.26
CA ASN A 266 -22.90 15.68 5.01
C ASN A 266 -22.19 16.16 6.30
N ASP A 267 -22.10 15.31 7.32
CA ASP A 267 -21.43 15.65 8.59
C ASP A 267 -19.92 15.33 8.54
N PHE A 268 -19.57 14.07 8.30
CA PHE A 268 -18.20 13.58 8.16
C PHE A 268 -18.17 12.26 7.37
N THR A 269 -17.01 11.88 6.86
CA THR A 269 -16.80 10.62 6.12
C THR A 269 -15.98 9.61 6.92
N PHE A 270 -15.90 8.38 6.42
CA PHE A 270 -15.04 7.36 7.01
C PHE A 270 -13.55 7.77 6.97
N GLU A 271 -13.10 8.44 5.91
CA GLU A 271 -11.75 8.99 5.80
C GLU A 271 -11.45 10.05 6.86
N ASP A 272 -12.45 10.84 7.27
CA ASP A 272 -12.30 11.80 8.37
C ASP A 272 -12.02 11.06 9.70
N VAL A 273 -12.78 10.00 9.99
CA VAL A 273 -12.58 9.14 11.17
C VAL A 273 -11.20 8.50 11.15
N LEU A 274 -10.79 7.92 10.02
CA LEU A 274 -9.48 7.31 9.82
C LEU A 274 -8.34 8.31 10.01
N ARG A 275 -8.47 9.51 9.44
CA ARG A 275 -7.50 10.60 9.57
C ARG A 275 -7.34 11.03 11.02
N GLU A 276 -8.44 11.19 11.75
CA GLU A 276 -8.42 11.59 13.16
C GLU A 276 -7.79 10.53 14.06
N ILE A 277 -8.20 9.25 13.93
CA ILE A 277 -7.63 8.17 14.75
C ILE A 277 -6.16 7.93 14.43
N THR A 278 -5.78 8.00 13.15
CA THR A 278 -4.37 7.82 12.73
C THR A 278 -3.50 8.93 13.28
N ALA A 279 -3.87 10.19 13.08
CA ALA A 279 -3.11 11.34 13.59
C ALA A 279 -2.99 11.30 15.12
N LYS A 280 -4.05 10.88 15.82
CA LYS A 280 -4.05 10.69 17.27
C LYS A 280 -3.11 9.57 17.71
N LEU A 281 -3.12 8.42 17.05
CA LEU A 281 -2.24 7.29 17.39
C LEU A 281 -0.77 7.63 17.10
N VAL A 282 -0.46 8.24 15.96
CA VAL A 282 0.91 8.69 15.63
C VAL A 282 1.42 9.66 16.69
N ARG A 283 0.64 10.69 17.01
CA ARG A 283 1.02 11.72 18.00
C ARG A 283 1.22 11.15 19.40
N ARG A 284 0.41 10.18 19.83
CA ARG A 284 0.49 9.56 21.17
C ARG A 284 1.56 8.48 21.30
N HIS A 285 2.18 8.06 20.21
CA HIS A 285 3.30 7.13 20.21
C HIS A 285 4.56 7.76 19.60
N PRO A 286 5.08 8.86 20.18
CA PRO A 286 6.29 9.51 19.66
C PRO A 286 7.54 8.64 19.83
N HIS A 287 7.44 7.53 20.59
CA HIS A 287 8.49 6.53 20.74
C HIS A 287 8.48 5.45 19.65
N VAL A 288 7.38 5.36 18.90
CA VAL A 288 7.30 4.48 17.71
C VAL A 288 7.51 5.31 16.44
N PHE A 289 6.94 6.52 16.38
CA PHE A 289 6.89 7.34 15.15
C PHE A 289 7.72 8.62 15.22
N GLY A 290 8.52 8.82 16.26
CA GLY A 290 9.38 9.98 16.44
C GLY A 290 10.64 9.62 17.21
N ASP A 291 11.28 10.62 17.82
CA ASP A 291 12.62 10.45 18.41
C ASP A 291 12.61 10.15 19.92
N VAL A 292 11.43 10.04 20.55
CA VAL A 292 11.33 9.86 22.00
C VAL A 292 11.74 8.44 22.37
N GLN A 293 12.79 8.29 23.16
CA GLN A 293 13.18 6.98 23.67
C GLN A 293 12.39 6.65 24.94
N VAL A 294 11.86 5.43 25.01
CA VAL A 294 11.20 4.87 26.19
C VAL A 294 11.73 3.46 26.40
N ASP A 295 12.08 3.11 27.63
CA ASP A 295 12.69 1.81 27.94
C ASP A 295 11.69 0.87 28.65
N THR A 296 10.66 1.42 29.29
CA THR A 296 9.71 0.65 30.10
C THR A 296 8.25 0.96 29.76
N TYR A 297 7.36 0.06 30.17
CA TYR A 297 5.91 0.27 30.11
C TYR A 297 5.47 1.54 30.85
N ASP A 298 6.08 1.83 32.00
CA ASP A 298 5.74 3.01 32.79
C ASP A 298 6.14 4.30 32.07
N ASP A 299 7.26 4.30 31.35
CA ASP A 299 7.69 5.43 30.51
C ASP A 299 6.73 5.67 29.34
N VAL A 300 6.23 4.59 28.72
CA VAL A 300 5.20 4.65 27.67
C VAL A 300 3.92 5.27 28.24
N LEU A 301 3.47 4.80 29.40
CA LEU A 301 2.24 5.29 30.03
C LEU A 301 2.37 6.76 30.48
N ALA A 302 3.51 7.16 31.02
CA ALA A 302 3.80 8.54 31.37
C ALA A 302 3.78 9.45 30.13
N THR A 303 4.43 9.01 29.05
CA THR A 303 4.44 9.72 27.76
C THR A 303 3.04 9.87 27.19
N TRP A 304 2.25 8.78 27.20
CA TRP A 304 0.86 8.77 26.74
C TRP A 304 -0.01 9.78 27.51
N ASN A 305 0.06 9.75 28.84
CA ASN A 305 -0.72 10.63 29.70
C ASN A 305 -0.34 12.11 29.52
N ARG A 306 0.95 12.41 29.37
CA ARG A 306 1.44 13.76 29.08
C ARG A 306 0.89 14.29 27.76
N VAL A 307 1.03 13.53 26.67
CA VAL A 307 0.51 13.93 25.34
C VAL A 307 -1.02 14.09 25.37
N LYS A 308 -1.74 13.20 26.06
CA LYS A 308 -3.19 13.32 26.26
C LYS A 308 -3.59 14.60 27.01
N ALA A 309 -2.79 15.04 27.98
CA ALA A 309 -3.05 16.29 28.71
C ALA A 309 -2.81 17.54 27.85
N GLU A 310 -1.74 17.55 27.05
CA GLU A 310 -1.41 18.63 26.11
C GLU A 310 -2.49 18.80 25.02
N GLU A 311 -3.03 17.69 24.51
CA GLU A 311 -4.15 17.70 23.56
C GLU A 311 -5.40 18.36 24.15
N LYS A 312 -5.76 17.99 25.38
CA LYS A 312 -6.91 18.57 26.09
C LYS A 312 -6.75 20.08 26.29
N ALA A 313 -5.55 20.52 26.66
CA ALA A 313 -5.24 21.94 26.83
C ALA A 313 -5.35 22.74 25.53
N THR A 314 -5.00 22.12 24.39
CA THR A 314 -5.05 22.74 23.06
C THR A 314 -6.47 22.79 22.50
N LEU A 315 -7.29 21.76 22.76
CA LEU A 315 -8.65 21.62 22.24
C LEU A 315 -9.74 22.26 23.13
N GLY A 316 -9.39 22.74 24.31
CA GLY A 316 -10.34 23.41 25.22
C GLY A 316 -11.48 22.51 25.73
N GLN A 317 -11.32 21.18 25.71
CA GLN A 317 -12.36 20.23 26.14
C GLN A 317 -12.25 19.93 27.65
N PRO A 318 -13.33 20.08 28.45
CA PRO A 318 -13.34 19.71 29.86
C PRO A 318 -13.32 18.18 30.05
N GLU A 319 -12.89 17.74 31.23
CA GLU A 319 -12.83 16.31 31.60
C GLU A 319 -14.23 15.69 31.63
N ASN A 320 -14.50 14.76 30.71
CA ASN A 320 -15.52 13.75 30.95
C ASN A 320 -14.83 12.45 31.38
N SER A 321 -15.22 12.02 32.58
CA SER A 321 -14.74 10.88 33.38
C SER A 321 -15.10 9.54 32.76
#